data_AF-A0A9Q2S7L1-F1
#
_entry.id   AF-A0A9Q2S7L1-F1
#
_cell.length_a   1.000
_cell.length_b   1.000
_cell.length_c   1.000
_cell.angle_alpha   90.00
_cell.angle_beta   90.00
_cell.angle_gamma   90.00
#
_symmetry.space_group_name_H-M   'P 1'
#
loop_
_entity.id
_entity.type
_entity.pdbx_description
1 polymer ?
#
loop_
_entity_poly.entity_id
_entity_poly.type
_entity_poly.pdbx_seq_one_letter_code
_entity_poly.pdbx_strand_id
1 'polypeptide(L)'
;MKPIVITTKKLQDALRELENKANAARLLNGSEKAQKAWDEAKETHEAIEAPIAAAVEEALSEVNGKASAFTLTTFCEVNDFCVELEEELQNRGITLKSLLGTVATLISEGPSAKAYKYSASGTKITVKRVTDGWRLIDVKRVDVYPKQPARRTVEVSAAAADDIRRHMFEGLQIRET
;
A
#
# COMPACT_ATOMS: atom_id res chain seq x y z
N MET A 1 -8.11 13.23 11.91
CA MET A 1 -7.81 13.28 10.45
C MET A 1 -8.99 12.68 9.69
N LYS A 2 -9.40 13.27 8.57
CA LYS A 2 -10.42 12.66 7.69
C LYS A 2 -9.75 11.55 6.86
N PRO A 3 -10.39 10.38 6.64
CA PRO A 3 -9.79 9.33 5.83
C PRO A 3 -9.43 9.80 4.41
N ILE A 4 -8.19 9.59 3.99
CA ILE A 4 -7.69 9.93 2.66
C ILE A 4 -7.70 8.67 1.80
N VAL A 5 -8.11 8.80 0.55
CA VAL A 5 -8.08 7.72 -0.43
C VAL A 5 -6.62 7.35 -0.74
N ILE A 6 -6.27 6.06 -0.79
CA ILE A 6 -4.95 5.63 -1.28
C ILE A 6 -5.17 4.87 -2.58
N THR A 7 -5.85 3.72 -2.50
CA THR A 7 -6.24 2.95 -3.67
C THR A 7 -7.74 3.05 -3.91
N THR A 8 -8.12 2.98 -5.18
CA THR A 8 -9.51 2.84 -5.60
C THR A 8 -9.58 1.87 -6.77
N LYS A 9 -10.73 1.22 -6.93
CA LYS A 9 -11.02 0.43 -8.14
C LYS A 9 -10.79 1.24 -9.41
N LYS A 10 -11.17 2.53 -9.42
CA LYS A 10 -10.97 3.41 -10.57
C LYS A 10 -9.48 3.60 -10.91
N LEU A 11 -8.64 3.82 -9.89
CA LEU A 11 -7.19 3.94 -10.05
C LEU A 11 -6.58 2.62 -10.54
N GLN A 12 -6.99 1.49 -9.95
CA GLN A 12 -6.52 0.16 -10.37
C GLN A 12 -6.94 -0.20 -11.80
N ASP A 13 -8.18 0.12 -12.19
CA ASP A 13 -8.67 -0.10 -13.55
C ASP A 13 -7.90 0.76 -14.57
N ALA A 14 -7.60 2.02 -14.23
CA ALA A 14 -6.78 2.91 -15.06
C ALA A 14 -5.34 2.41 -15.21
N LEU A 15 -4.72 1.92 -14.12
CA LEU A 15 -3.39 1.33 -14.14
C LEU A 15 -3.35 0.09 -15.03
N ARG A 16 -4.33 -0.80 -14.89
CA ARG A 16 -4.44 -2.01 -15.72
C ARG A 16 -4.64 -1.65 -17.20
N GLU A 17 -5.42 -0.63 -17.50
CA GLU A 17 -5.55 -0.14 -18.87
C GLU A 17 -4.21 0.38 -19.40
N LEU A 18 -3.50 1.21 -18.64
CA LEU A 18 -2.18 1.71 -19.00
C LEU A 18 -1.18 0.58 -19.29
N GLU A 19 -1.12 -0.44 -18.43
CA GLU A 19 -0.27 -1.63 -18.62
C GLU A 19 -0.63 -2.40 -19.89
N ASN A 20 -1.92 -2.62 -20.14
CA ASN A 20 -2.41 -3.28 -21.34
C ASN A 20 -2.01 -2.51 -22.61
N LYS A 21 -2.16 -1.18 -22.60
CA LYS A 21 -1.73 -0.33 -23.73
C LYS A 21 -0.22 -0.32 -23.91
N ALA A 22 0.55 -0.26 -22.82
CA ALA A 22 2.01 -0.34 -22.86
C ALA A 22 2.49 -1.67 -23.46
N ASN A 23 1.88 -2.79 -23.07
CA ASN A 23 2.19 -4.10 -23.62
C ASN A 23 1.80 -4.20 -25.11
N ALA A 24 0.64 -3.65 -25.50
CA ALA A 24 0.25 -3.58 -26.91
C ALA A 24 1.22 -2.73 -27.75
N ALA A 25 1.68 -1.59 -27.22
CA ALA A 25 2.65 -0.73 -27.89
C ALA A 25 4.02 -1.42 -28.10
N ARG A 26 4.46 -2.20 -27.10
CA ARG A 26 5.67 -3.04 -27.21
C ARG A 26 5.54 -4.11 -28.30
N LEU A 27 4.38 -4.77 -28.40
CA LEU A 27 4.14 -5.82 -29.41
C LEU A 27 4.00 -5.27 -30.83
N LEU A 28 3.56 -4.01 -30.98
CA LEU A 28 3.30 -3.37 -32.28
C LEU A 28 4.44 -2.44 -32.77
N ASN A 29 5.67 -2.60 -32.25
CA ASN A 29 6.84 -1.78 -32.60
C ASN A 29 6.58 -0.26 -32.57
N GLY A 30 5.82 0.22 -31.59
CA GLY A 30 5.62 1.66 -31.40
C GLY A 30 4.84 2.35 -32.52
N SER A 31 3.88 1.66 -33.16
CA SER A 31 2.97 2.31 -34.11
C SER A 31 2.38 3.59 -33.50
N GLU A 32 2.24 4.65 -34.31
CA GLU A 32 1.72 5.97 -33.88
C GLU A 32 0.37 5.86 -33.15
N LYS A 33 -0.48 4.93 -33.60
CA LYS A 33 -1.77 4.61 -32.96
C LYS A 33 -1.61 4.02 -31.56
N ALA A 34 -0.60 3.17 -31.34
CA ALA A 34 -0.34 2.58 -30.04
C ALA A 34 0.29 3.58 -29.06
N GLN A 35 1.16 4.47 -29.56
CA GLN A 35 1.73 5.56 -28.76
C GLN A 35 0.63 6.51 -28.28
N LYS A 36 -0.25 6.96 -29.19
CA LYS A 36 -1.39 7.82 -28.84
C LYS A 36 -2.28 7.20 -27.76
N ALA A 37 -2.59 5.91 -27.90
CA ALA A 37 -3.42 5.20 -26.92
C ALA A 37 -2.74 5.05 -25.55
N TRP A 38 -1.41 4.98 -25.50
CA TRP A 38 -0.65 4.98 -24.25
C TRP A 38 -0.65 6.37 -23.59
N ASP A 39 -0.48 7.44 -24.38
CA ASP A 39 -0.55 8.81 -23.88
C ASP A 39 -1.92 9.12 -23.26
N GLU A 40 -3.02 8.74 -23.92
CA GLU A 40 -4.40 8.89 -23.42
C GLU A 40 -4.64 8.12 -22.10
N ALA A 41 -4.15 6.87 -22.02
CA ALA A 41 -4.26 6.07 -20.82
C ALA A 41 -3.43 6.63 -19.66
N LYS A 42 -2.23 7.15 -19.97
CA LYS A 42 -1.33 7.76 -18.99
C LYS A 42 -1.96 9.04 -18.42
N GLU A 43 -2.49 9.90 -19.27
CA GLU A 43 -3.19 11.12 -18.84
C GLU A 43 -4.36 10.79 -17.93
N THR A 44 -5.15 9.77 -18.28
CA THR A 44 -6.27 9.31 -17.45
C THR A 44 -5.82 8.82 -16.08
N HIS A 45 -4.73 8.03 -16.03
CA HIS A 45 -4.16 7.54 -14.79
C HIS A 45 -3.65 8.69 -13.91
N GLU A 46 -2.84 9.57 -14.48
CA GLU A 46 -2.25 10.73 -13.80
C GLU A 46 -3.32 11.68 -13.26
N ALA A 47 -4.40 11.91 -14.01
CA ALA A 47 -5.53 12.74 -13.57
C ALA A 47 -6.26 12.17 -12.33
N ILE A 48 -6.19 10.86 -12.10
CA ILE A 48 -6.77 10.20 -10.93
C ILE A 48 -5.76 10.15 -9.78
N GLU A 49 -4.51 9.79 -10.08
CA GLU A 49 -3.45 9.62 -9.09
C GLU A 49 -3.00 10.94 -8.49
N ALA A 50 -2.74 11.96 -9.30
CA ALA A 50 -2.18 13.24 -8.84
C ALA A 50 -2.93 13.88 -7.65
N PRO A 51 -4.28 14.01 -7.65
CA PRO A 51 -4.98 14.57 -6.50
C PRO A 51 -4.93 13.67 -5.26
N ILE A 52 -4.86 12.34 -5.45
CA ILE A 52 -4.72 11.38 -4.36
C ILE A 52 -3.32 11.48 -3.75
N ALA A 53 -2.30 11.47 -4.60
CA ALA A 53 -0.90 11.57 -4.22
C ALA A 53 -0.65 12.87 -3.45
N ALA A 54 -1.12 14.00 -3.97
CA ALA A 54 -1.01 15.29 -3.29
C ALA A 54 -1.62 15.28 -1.88
N ALA A 55 -2.81 14.70 -1.71
CA ALA A 55 -3.47 14.64 -0.41
C ALA A 55 -2.72 13.74 0.59
N VAL A 56 -2.16 12.62 0.14
CA VAL A 56 -1.35 11.72 0.98
C VAL A 56 -0.03 12.39 1.38
N GLU A 57 0.67 12.98 0.41
CA GLU A 57 1.96 13.65 0.63
C GLU A 57 1.82 14.89 1.51
N GLU A 58 0.74 15.65 1.37
CA GLU A 58 0.42 16.76 2.28
C GLU A 58 0.25 16.27 3.72
N ALA A 59 -0.50 15.19 3.94
CA ALA A 59 -0.69 14.60 5.27
C ALA A 59 0.61 14.04 5.87
N LEU A 60 1.48 13.44 5.04
CA LEU A 60 2.81 12.98 5.46
C LEU A 60 3.70 14.18 5.84
N SER A 61 3.71 15.21 5.00
CA SER A 61 4.50 16.43 5.19
C SER A 61 4.11 17.17 6.46
N GLU A 62 2.80 17.31 6.74
CA GLU A 62 2.28 17.95 7.96
C GLU A 62 2.82 17.27 9.23
N VAL A 63 2.88 15.94 9.23
CA VAL A 63 3.32 15.15 10.39
C VAL A 63 4.84 15.06 10.51
N ASN A 64 5.52 14.88 9.38
CA ASN A 64 6.97 14.73 9.35
C ASN A 64 7.70 16.06 9.59
N GLY A 65 7.08 17.19 9.22
CA GLY A 65 7.73 18.49 9.18
C GLY A 65 8.99 18.44 8.31
N LYS A 66 10.14 18.78 8.88
CA LYS A 66 11.44 18.78 8.17
C LYS A 66 12.11 17.40 8.06
N ALA A 67 11.54 16.35 8.66
CA ALA A 67 12.16 15.02 8.65
C ALA A 67 11.86 14.28 7.35
N SER A 68 12.90 13.80 6.67
CA SER A 68 12.77 13.05 5.39
C SER A 68 13.57 11.75 5.33
N ALA A 69 14.55 11.55 6.20
CA ALA A 69 15.53 10.46 6.04
C ALA A 69 15.04 9.08 6.49
N PHE A 70 14.14 9.03 7.49
CA PHE A 70 13.64 7.79 8.09
C PHE A 70 12.11 7.81 8.18
N THR A 71 11.48 8.64 7.36
CA THR A 71 10.04 8.92 7.32
C THR A 71 9.48 8.50 5.98
N LEU A 72 8.18 8.19 5.95
CA LEU A 72 7.45 7.97 4.69
C LEU A 72 7.15 9.35 4.10
N THR A 73 7.53 9.58 2.85
CA THR A 73 7.45 10.92 2.24
C THR A 73 6.61 10.98 0.98
N THR A 74 6.50 9.86 0.26
CA THR A 74 5.86 9.82 -1.06
C THR A 74 4.58 9.00 -1.05
N PHE A 75 3.67 9.32 -1.96
CA PHE A 75 2.48 8.50 -2.19
C PHE A 75 2.83 7.07 -2.60
N CYS A 76 3.82 6.90 -3.48
CA CYS A 76 4.23 5.59 -3.99
C CYS A 76 4.58 4.61 -2.86
N GLU A 77 5.37 5.03 -1.86
CA GLU A 77 5.72 4.18 -0.70
C GLU A 77 4.48 3.68 0.06
N VAL A 78 3.47 4.54 0.23
CA VAL A 78 2.21 4.20 0.92
C VAL A 78 1.34 3.29 0.06
N ASN A 79 1.28 3.56 -1.24
CA ASN A 79 0.55 2.76 -2.21
C ASN A 79 1.13 1.35 -2.32
N ASP A 80 2.45 1.24 -2.48
CA ASP A 80 3.18 -0.03 -2.60
C ASP A 80 2.96 -0.87 -1.35
N PHE A 81 3.03 -0.28 -0.16
CA PHE A 81 2.69 -0.98 1.07
C PHE A 81 1.26 -1.54 1.06
N CYS A 82 0.27 -0.79 0.56
CA CYS A 82 -1.12 -1.25 0.50
C CYS A 82 -1.33 -2.37 -0.52
N VAL A 83 -0.67 -2.28 -1.68
CA VAL A 83 -0.73 -3.28 -2.75
C VAL A 83 -0.05 -4.58 -2.30
N GLU A 84 1.20 -4.50 -1.83
CA GLU A 84 1.95 -5.64 -1.30
C GLU A 84 1.19 -6.36 -0.19
N LEU A 85 0.59 -5.59 0.73
CA LEU A 85 -0.17 -6.15 1.83
C LEU A 85 -1.43 -6.88 1.34
N GLU A 86 -2.16 -6.30 0.40
CA GLU A 86 -3.36 -6.92 -0.16
C GLU A 86 -3.03 -8.22 -0.90
N GLU A 87 -1.95 -8.25 -1.67
CA GLU A 87 -1.44 -9.47 -2.31
C GLU A 87 -1.01 -10.52 -1.30
N GLU A 88 -0.25 -10.13 -0.26
CA GLU A 88 0.19 -11.04 0.79
C GLU A 88 -1.01 -11.68 1.51
N LEU A 89 -2.02 -10.89 1.85
CA LEU A 89 -3.22 -11.37 2.53
C LEU A 89 -4.04 -12.30 1.63
N GLN A 90 -4.17 -12.00 0.34
CA GLN A 90 -4.82 -12.90 -0.63
C GLN A 90 -4.06 -14.22 -0.80
N ASN A 91 -2.72 -14.17 -0.86
CA ASN A 91 -1.87 -15.36 -0.94
C ASN A 91 -1.97 -16.23 0.33
N ARG A 92 -2.42 -15.67 1.45
CA ARG A 92 -2.74 -16.39 2.70
C ARG A 92 -4.17 -16.92 2.74
N GLY A 93 -4.89 -16.88 1.62
CA GLY A 93 -6.25 -17.41 1.49
C GLY A 93 -7.37 -16.44 1.87
N ILE A 94 -7.06 -15.19 2.21
CA ILE A 94 -8.09 -14.20 2.58
C ILE A 94 -8.79 -13.71 1.33
N THR A 95 -10.11 -13.87 1.28
CA THR A 95 -10.90 -13.33 0.17
C THR A 95 -11.02 -11.81 0.25
N LEU A 96 -11.18 -11.14 -0.89
CA LEU A 96 -11.42 -9.69 -0.94
C LEU A 96 -12.62 -9.23 -0.09
N LYS A 97 -13.64 -10.10 0.04
CA LYS A 97 -14.82 -9.84 0.87
C LYS A 97 -14.48 -9.85 2.36
N SER A 98 -13.68 -10.81 2.80
CA SER A 98 -13.23 -10.93 4.20
C SER A 98 -12.20 -9.88 4.58
N LEU A 99 -11.46 -9.35 3.59
CA LEU A 99 -10.49 -8.27 3.75
C LEU A 99 -11.13 -6.96 4.21
N LEU A 100 -12.43 -6.77 3.98
CA LEU A 100 -13.15 -5.54 4.36
C LEU A 100 -13.07 -5.28 5.87
N GLY A 101 -12.71 -4.04 6.22
CA GLY A 101 -12.56 -3.62 7.60
C GLY A 101 -11.19 -3.95 8.22
N THR A 102 -10.31 -4.66 7.51
CA THR A 102 -8.92 -4.89 7.93
C THR A 102 -8.22 -3.56 8.14
N VAL A 103 -7.49 -3.44 9.24
CA VAL A 103 -6.67 -2.28 9.57
C VAL A 103 -5.23 -2.72 9.56
N ALA A 104 -4.36 -1.94 8.91
CA ALA A 104 -2.94 -2.21 8.88
C ALA A 104 -2.15 -0.98 9.31
N THR A 105 -1.06 -1.22 10.00
CA THR A 105 -0.12 -0.21 10.46
C THR A 105 1.24 -0.50 9.87
N LEU A 106 1.90 0.55 9.37
CA LEU A 106 3.31 0.54 9.00
C LEU A 106 4.05 1.57 9.84
N ILE A 107 5.17 1.16 10.43
CA ILE A 107 6.15 2.03 11.07
C ILE A 107 7.42 1.97 10.25
N SER A 108 7.95 3.14 9.86
CA SER A 108 9.20 3.24 9.12
C SER A 108 10.39 2.63 9.88
N GLU A 109 11.41 2.24 9.14
CA GLU A 109 12.63 1.71 9.73
C GLU A 109 13.48 2.81 10.38
N GLY A 110 14.26 2.42 11.39
CA GLY A 110 15.24 3.30 12.00
C GLY A 110 16.58 3.28 11.26
N PRO A 111 17.52 4.15 11.66
CA PRO A 111 18.84 4.22 11.03
C PRO A 111 19.56 2.87 11.08
N SER A 112 20.05 2.40 9.93
CA SER A 112 20.84 1.16 9.83
C SER A 112 22.24 1.31 10.44
N ALA A 113 22.79 2.54 10.44
CA ALA A 113 24.13 2.84 10.90
C ALA A 113 24.25 2.75 12.43
N LYS A 114 25.23 1.98 12.90
CA LYS A 114 25.57 1.86 14.34
C LYS A 114 26.04 3.18 14.99
N ALA A 115 26.42 4.16 14.19
CA ALA A 115 26.89 5.47 14.67
C ALA A 115 25.75 6.33 15.24
N TYR A 116 24.50 6.04 14.90
CA TYR A 116 23.36 6.69 15.53
C TYR A 116 23.24 6.20 16.98
N LYS A 117 23.39 7.14 17.92
CA LYS A 117 23.28 6.87 19.37
C LYS A 117 21.88 7.15 19.92
N TYR A 118 21.04 7.84 19.15
CA TYR A 118 19.75 8.37 19.58
C TYR A 118 18.62 7.98 18.62
N SER A 119 17.38 8.19 19.07
CA SER A 119 16.21 8.05 18.20
C SER A 119 16.26 9.04 17.04
N ALA A 120 15.75 8.59 15.90
CA ALA A 120 15.43 9.45 14.76
C ALA A 120 13.92 9.57 14.65
N SER A 121 13.44 10.61 13.96
CA SER A 121 12.03 10.74 13.67
C SER A 121 11.66 9.83 12.49
N GLY A 122 10.65 9.00 12.71
CA GLY A 122 10.01 8.18 11.70
C GLY A 122 8.52 8.47 11.58
N THR A 123 7.86 7.72 10.70
CA THR A 123 6.44 7.87 10.39
C THR A 123 5.73 6.56 10.68
N LYS A 124 4.59 6.68 11.35
CA LYS A 124 3.62 5.60 11.49
C LYS A 124 2.38 5.98 10.68
N ILE A 125 2.00 5.13 9.75
CA ILE A 125 0.72 5.22 9.03
C ILE A 125 -0.21 4.12 9.49
N THR A 126 -1.50 4.41 9.50
CA THR A 126 -2.56 3.43 9.69
C THR A 126 -3.51 3.52 8.51
N VAL A 127 -3.72 2.38 7.84
CA VAL A 127 -4.59 2.26 6.68
C VAL A 127 -5.71 1.28 6.97
N LYS A 128 -6.86 1.50 6.36
CA LYS A 128 -8.04 0.64 6.50
C LYS A 128 -8.56 0.22 5.13
N ARG A 129 -8.84 -1.06 4.97
CA ARG A 129 -9.49 -1.60 3.78
C ARG A 129 -10.98 -1.32 3.83
N VAL A 130 -11.48 -0.60 2.82
CA VAL A 130 -12.92 -0.41 2.55
C VAL A 130 -13.31 -1.20 1.30
N THR A 131 -14.49 -0.99 0.72
CA THR A 131 -14.98 -1.79 -0.42
C THR A 131 -14.18 -1.59 -1.71
N ASP A 132 -13.80 -0.35 -2.00
CA ASP A 132 -13.18 0.03 -3.27
C ASP A 132 -11.66 0.17 -3.22
N GLY A 133 -11.04 0.08 -2.03
CA GLY A 133 -9.59 0.10 -1.86
C GLY A 133 -9.18 0.44 -0.43
N TRP A 134 -7.97 0.96 -0.27
CA TRP A 134 -7.39 1.36 1.01
C TRP A 134 -7.62 2.85 1.28
N ARG A 135 -7.77 3.17 2.57
CA ARG A 135 -7.86 4.53 3.08
C ARG A 135 -6.79 4.77 4.13
N LEU A 136 -6.06 5.89 4.03
CA LEU A 136 -5.21 6.40 5.09
C LEU A 136 -6.11 6.99 6.18
N ILE A 137 -6.10 6.42 7.38
CA ILE A 137 -6.97 6.86 8.48
C ILE A 137 -6.21 7.59 9.60
N ASP A 138 -4.90 7.39 9.69
CA ASP A 138 -4.06 8.04 10.70
C ASP A 138 -2.61 8.13 10.21
N VAL A 139 -1.96 9.25 10.49
CA VAL A 139 -0.53 9.48 10.24
C VAL A 139 0.06 10.11 11.51
N LYS A 140 1.13 9.53 12.03
CA LYS A 140 1.77 9.97 13.26
C LYS A 140 3.28 9.99 13.12
N ARG A 141 3.90 10.99 13.73
CA ARG A 141 5.34 11.03 13.95
C ARG A 141 5.66 10.11 15.11
N VAL A 142 6.67 9.28 14.93
CA VAL A 142 7.14 8.34 15.96
C VAL A 142 8.66 8.40 16.06
N ASP A 143 9.19 7.94 17.19
CA ASP A 143 10.63 7.76 17.34
C ASP A 143 11.01 6.36 16.90
N VAL A 144 12.01 6.28 16.02
CA VAL A 144 12.60 5.03 15.53
C VAL A 144 14.04 4.94 16.02
N TYR A 145 14.44 3.76 16.47
CA TYR A 145 15.75 3.52 17.08
C TYR A 145 16.73 2.88 16.08
N PRO A 146 18.05 3.00 16.30
CA PRO A 146 19.04 2.38 15.43
C PRO A 146 18.82 0.87 15.28
N LYS A 147 18.89 0.37 14.05
CA LYS A 147 18.61 -1.02 13.64
C LYS A 147 17.20 -1.51 13.93
N GLN A 148 16.26 -0.61 14.20
CA GLN A 148 14.87 -0.99 14.29
C GLN A 148 14.35 -1.32 12.89
N PRO A 149 13.93 -2.56 12.61
CA PRO A 149 13.34 -2.90 11.32
C PRO A 149 11.99 -2.19 11.16
N ALA A 150 11.58 -1.97 9.90
CA ALA A 150 10.21 -1.57 9.60
C ALA A 150 9.24 -2.57 10.23
N ARG A 151 8.20 -2.06 10.90
CA ARG A 151 7.20 -2.90 11.58
C ARG A 151 5.86 -2.78 10.87
N ARG A 152 5.39 -3.91 10.36
CA ARG A 152 4.05 -4.08 9.80
C ARG A 152 3.17 -4.78 10.85
N THR A 153 1.95 -4.31 11.05
CA THR A 153 0.96 -4.95 11.94
C THR A 153 -0.38 -4.94 11.25
N VAL A 154 -1.07 -6.08 11.24
CA VAL A 154 -2.34 -6.25 10.54
C VAL A 154 -3.38 -6.76 11.53
N GLU A 155 -4.46 -6.00 11.67
CA GLU A 155 -5.64 -6.35 12.44
C GLU A 155 -6.72 -6.78 11.44
N VAL A 156 -6.93 -8.08 11.34
CA VAL A 156 -7.90 -8.68 10.40
C VAL A 156 -9.27 -8.83 11.05
N SER A 157 -10.31 -8.82 10.21
CA SER A 157 -11.67 -9.14 10.65
C SER A 157 -11.77 -10.60 11.11
N ALA A 158 -12.79 -10.94 11.91
CA ALA A 158 -13.05 -12.33 12.31
C ALA A 158 -13.23 -13.25 11.09
N ALA A 159 -13.90 -12.76 10.03
CA ALA A 159 -14.08 -13.50 8.78
C ALA A 159 -12.73 -13.76 8.08
N ALA A 160 -11.84 -12.77 8.04
CA ALA A 160 -10.50 -12.94 7.49
C ALA A 160 -9.65 -13.90 8.34
N ALA A 161 -9.78 -13.86 9.67
CA ALA A 161 -9.11 -14.83 10.55
C ALA A 161 -9.62 -16.26 10.29
N ASP A 162 -10.92 -16.45 10.04
CA ASP A 162 -11.49 -17.74 9.68
C ASP A 162 -11.00 -18.25 8.31
N ASP A 163 -10.88 -17.37 7.32
CA ASP A 163 -10.31 -17.69 6.01
C ASP A 163 -8.86 -18.17 6.15
N ILE A 164 -8.02 -17.45 6.91
CA ILE A 164 -6.63 -17.86 7.19
C ILE A 164 -6.60 -19.24 7.84
N ARG A 165 -7.43 -19.49 8.88
CA ARG A 165 -7.46 -20.79 9.56
C ARG A 165 -7.82 -21.90 8.58
N ARG A 166 -8.85 -21.72 7.76
CA ARG A 166 -9.27 -22.72 6.76
C ARG A 166 -8.16 -23.01 5.77
N HIS A 167 -7.51 -21.97 5.25
CA HIS A 167 -6.43 -22.12 4.29
C HIS A 167 -5.18 -22.77 4.91
N MET A 168 -4.85 -22.45 6.17
CA MET A 168 -3.73 -23.09 6.89
C MET A 168 -3.92 -24.59 7.09
N PHE A 169 -5.16 -25.08 7.23
CA PHE A 169 -5.45 -26.51 7.38
C PHE A 169 -5.77 -27.21 6.05
N GLU A 170 -5.74 -26.48 4.94
CA GLU A 170 -5.98 -27.05 3.62
C GLU A 170 -4.87 -28.04 3.26
N GLY A 171 -5.24 -29.28 2.95
CA GLY A 171 -4.29 -30.36 2.63
C GLY A 171 -3.64 -31.05 3.84
N LEU A 172 -4.00 -30.71 5.08
CA LEU A 172 -3.50 -31.38 6.28
C LEU A 172 -4.53 -32.37 6.86
N GLN A 173 -4.10 -33.61 7.09
CA GLN A 173 -4.89 -34.58 7.88
C GLN A 173 -4.46 -34.48 9.35
N ILE A 174 -5.27 -33.84 10.18
CA ILE A 174 -5.05 -33.75 11.61
C ILE A 174 -5.51 -35.07 12.26
N ARG A 175 -4.64 -35.70 13.07
CA ARG A 175 -4.97 -36.84 13.93
C ARG A 175 -4.62 -36.47 15.36
N GLU A 176 -5.61 -36.55 16.25
CA GLU A 176 -5.42 -36.37 17.69
C GLU A 176 -5.00 -37.71 18.30
N THR A 177 -4.05 -37.67 19.25
CA THR A 177 -3.58 -38.83 20.02
C THR A 177 -4.16 -38.85 21.42
#